data_AF-A0A6I7WIU2-F1
#
_entry.id   AF-A0A6I7WIU2-F1
#
_cell.length_a   1.000
_cell.length_b   1.000
_cell.length_c   1.000
_cell.angle_alpha   90.00
_cell.angle_beta   90.00
_cell.angle_gamma   90.00
#
_symmetry.space_group_name_H-M   'P 1'
#
loop_
_entity.id
_entity.type
_entity.pdbx_description
1 polymer ?
#
loop_
_entity_poly.entity_id
_entity_poly.type
_entity_poly.pdbx_seq_one_letter_code
_entity_poly.pdbx_strand_id
1 'polypeptide(L)' 'MTDMRKSINGLSLIVSEQFGHDPFNGSVFVFCNRSRDKLKILYCGLLGC' A
#
# COMPACT_ATOMS: atom_id res chain seq x y z
N MET A 1 -5.17 5.73 9.59
CA MET A 1 -6.09 4.59 9.32
C MET A 1 -6.52 4.67 7.87
N THR A 2 -6.51 3.56 7.14
CA THR A 2 -6.71 3.58 5.69
C THR A 2 -8.05 2.97 5.33
N ASP A 3 -8.74 3.54 4.34
CA ASP A 3 -9.90 2.90 3.73
C ASP A 3 -9.45 1.65 2.96
N MET A 4 -9.55 0.49 3.60
CA MET A 4 -9.13 -0.79 3.04
C MET A 4 -10.09 -1.36 1.99
N ARG A 5 -11.18 -0.65 1.66
CA ARG A 5 -12.05 -0.98 0.51
C ARG A 5 -11.40 -0.61 -0.82
N LYS A 6 -10.34 0.22 -0.80
CA LYS A 6 -9.58 0.55 -2.01
C LYS A 6 -8.85 -0.69 -2.56
N SER A 7 -8.94 -0.87 -3.89
CA SER A 7 -8.17 -1.85 -4.65
C SER A 7 -6.66 -1.51 -4.65
N ILE A 8 -5.84 -2.39 -5.24
CA ILE A 8 -4.38 -2.27 -5.18
C ILE A 8 -3.88 -0.91 -5.73
N ASN A 9 -4.42 -0.44 -6.85
CA ASN A 9 -4.09 0.87 -7.44
C ASN A 9 -4.47 2.04 -6.53
N GLY A 10 -5.56 1.92 -5.78
CA GLY A 10 -5.96 2.95 -4.83
C GLY A 10 -5.04 3.00 -3.60
N LEU A 11 -4.40 1.88 -3.24
CA LEU A 11 -3.41 1.85 -2.18
C LEU A 11 -2.04 2.33 -2.66
N SER A 12 -1.62 2.01 -3.89
CA SER A 12 -0.40 2.55 -4.47
C SER A 12 -0.48 4.07 -4.61
N LEU A 13 -1.65 4.62 -4.99
CA LEU A 13 -1.84 6.06 -5.04
C LEU A 13 -1.70 6.71 -3.65
N ILE A 14 -2.19 6.06 -2.58
CA ILE A 14 -1.99 6.55 -1.21
C ILE A 14 -0.50 6.59 -0.86
N VAL A 15 0.27 5.56 -1.24
CA VAL A 15 1.73 5.56 -1.04
C VAL A 15 2.40 6.75 -1.75
N SER A 16 2.03 7.01 -3.00
CA SER A 16 2.60 8.13 -3.76
C SER A 16 2.14 9.50 -3.25
N GLU A 17 0.84 9.70 -3.04
CA GLU A 17 0.28 11.03 -2.74
C GLU A 17 0.35 11.40 -1.26
N GLN A 18 0.15 10.45 -0.35
CA GLN A 18 0.11 10.74 1.09
C GLN A 18 1.46 10.50 1.75
N PHE A 19 2.17 9.45 1.34
CA PHE A 19 3.46 9.11 1.93
C PHE A 19 4.64 9.66 1.11
N GLY A 20 4.43 10.15 -0.12
CA GLY A 20 5.50 10.71 -0.95
C GLY A 20 6.56 9.68 -1.37
N HIS A 21 6.23 8.38 -1.27
CA HIS A 21 7.14 7.29 -1.61
C HIS A 21 6.72 6.67 -2.94
N ASP A 22 7.70 6.09 -3.64
CA ASP A 22 7.42 5.24 -4.79
C ASP A 22 6.91 3.86 -4.30
N PRO A 23 5.66 3.47 -4.60
CA PRO A 23 5.13 2.15 -4.25
C PRO A 23 5.83 0.98 -4.94
N PHE A 24 6.65 1.25 -5.96
CA PHE A 24 7.32 0.24 -6.78
C PHE A 24 8.81 0.07 -6.46
N ASN A 25 9.34 0.75 -5.44
CA ASN A 25 10.76 0.76 -5.11
C ASN A 25 11.26 -0.48 -4.33
N GLY A 26 10.49 -1.57 -4.28
CA GLY A 26 10.82 -2.76 -3.48
C GLY A 26 10.41 -2.68 -2.00
N SER A 27 9.78 -1.59 -1.56
CA SER A 27 9.29 -1.48 -0.18
C SER A 27 8.02 -2.30 0.06
N VAL A 28 7.81 -2.66 1.33
CA VAL A 28 6.59 -3.31 1.81
C VAL A 28 5.75 -2.27 2.57
N PHE A 29 4.52 -2.04 2.12
CA PHE A 29 3.56 -1.17 2.80
C PHE A 29 2.46 -2.00 3.44
N VAL A 30 2.28 -1.82 4.75
CA VAL A 30 1.26 -2.54 5.54
C VAL A 30 0.14 -1.59 5.92
N PHE A 31 -1.07 -1.92 5.48
CA PHE A 31 -2.29 -1.18 5.81
C PHE A 31 -3.11 -1.96 6.83
N CYS A 32 -3.72 -1.22 7.76
CA CYS A 32 -4.69 -1.76 8.71
C CYS A 32 -6.02 -0.99 8.61
N ASN A 33 -7.13 -1.67 8.83
CA ASN A 33 -8.43 -1.02 8.97
C ASN A 33 -8.55 -0.33 10.32
N ARG A 34 -9.61 0.48 10.47
CA ARG A 34 -9.91 1.20 11.71
C ARG A 34 -10.00 0.28 12.94
N SER A 35 -10.59 -0.91 12.78
CA SER A 35 -10.72 -1.90 13.85
C SER A 35 -9.44 -2.69 14.15
N ARG A 36 -8.40 -2.55 13.33
CA ARG A 36 -7.09 -3.21 13.46
C ARG A 36 -7.13 -4.74 13.47
N ASP A 37 -8.22 -5.34 13.00
CA ASP A 37 -8.43 -6.79 12.88
C ASP A 37 -8.09 -7.31 11.47
N LYS A 38 -7.88 -6.41 10.50
CA LYS A 38 -7.53 -6.77 9.12
C LYS A 38 -6.28 -6.02 8.67
N LEU A 39 -5.40 -6.76 7.98
CA LEU A 39 -4.20 -6.25 7.35
C LEU A 39 -4.26 -6.44 5.83
N LYS A 40 -3.68 -5.49 5.10
CA LYS A 40 -3.44 -5.59 3.66
C LYS A 40 -2.02 -5.18 3.37
N ILE A 41 -1.30 -6.02 2.63
CA ILE A 41 0.11 -5.82 2.32
C ILE A 41 0.22 -5.47 0.84
N LEU A 42 0.87 -4.35 0.55
CA LEU A 42 1.29 -3.96 -0.80
C LEU A 42 2.80 -4.18 -0.90
N TYR A 43 3.21 -5.06 -1.79
CA TYR A 43 4.60 -5.32 -2.14
C TYR A 43 4.72 -5.32 -3.66
N CYS A 44 5.63 -4.51 -4.18
CA CYS A 44 6.07 -4.62 -5.56
C CYS A 44 7.52 -5.09 -5.55
N GLY A 45 7.80 -6.22 -6.19
CA GLY A 45 9.15 -6.74 -6.32
C GLY A 45 9.98 -5.93 -7.30
N LEU A 46 11.28 -5.80 -7.00
CA LEU A 46 12.31 -5.24 -7.89
C LEU A 46 12.81 -6.25 -8.95
N LEU A 47 12.24 -7.45 -8.98
CA LEU A 47 12.55 -8.48 -9.99
C LEU A 47 11.78 -8.17 -11.28
N GLY A 48 12.29 -7.15 -11.99
CA GLY A 48 12.10 -6.85 -13.42
C GLY A 48 10.77 -7.20 -14.07
N CYS A 49 9.89 -6.20 -14.19
CA CYS A 49 9.27 -5.93 -15.48
C CYS A 49 10.30 -5.25 -16.39
#